data_AF-A0A9X3H8L1-F1
#
_entry.id   AF-A0A9X3H8L1-F1
#
_cell.length_a   1.000
_cell.length_b   1.000
_cell.length_c   1.000
_cell.angle_alpha   90.00
_cell.angle_beta   90.00
_cell.angle_gamma   90.00
#
_symmetry.space_group_name_H-M   'P 1'
#
loop_
_entity.id
_entity.type
_entity.pdbx_description
1 polymer ?
#
loop_
_entity_poly.entity_id
_entity_poly.type
_entity_poly.pdbx_seq_one_letter_code
_entity_poly.pdbx_strand_id
1 'polypeptide(L)'
;AAMARDLTSTYNAWNYTLDEETEEVFIATGNELPENGLEITLPRFIFGASYKRELGKFALLGEINAALTTDGQRNVLISADPLSIDPVMGIEASYLSMIFLRAGIGNIQKIKTFQGTEEYSVQPNLGVGLRLGNFFLDYAITDIGNTSEALYSNVFSLRFRIFKQAQ
;
A
#
# COMPACT_ATOMS: atom_id res chain seq x y z
N ALA A 1 8.12 3.90 15.64
CA ALA A 1 8.53 2.55 15.21
C ALA A 1 9.39 2.67 13.96
N ALA A 2 10.32 1.73 13.75
CA ALA A 2 11.09 1.63 12.51
C ALA A 2 11.01 0.19 12.01
N MET A 3 10.82 0.00 10.71
CA MET A 3 10.80 -1.30 10.05
C MET A 3 11.75 -1.25 8.86
N ALA A 4 12.53 -2.30 8.67
CA ALA A 4 13.31 -2.51 7.46
C ALA A 4 12.77 -3.75 6.73
N ARG A 5 12.74 -3.68 5.40
CA ARG A 5 12.35 -4.77 4.50
C ARG A 5 13.45 -4.97 3.48
N ASP A 6 13.63 -6.22 3.08
CA ASP A 6 14.56 -6.60 1.99
C ASP A 6 15.99 -6.07 2.23
N LEU A 7 16.48 -6.14 3.47
CA LEU A 7 17.77 -5.54 3.90
C LEU A 7 18.97 -5.98 3.05
N THR A 8 18.96 -7.21 2.55
CA THR A 8 20.01 -7.79 1.69
C THR A 8 19.56 -7.90 0.24
N SER A 9 18.50 -7.19 -0.14
CA SER A 9 17.71 -7.41 -1.35
C SER A 9 16.99 -8.77 -1.37
N THR A 10 15.88 -8.79 -2.10
CA THR A 10 15.13 -10.02 -2.41
C THR A 10 15.17 -10.26 -3.91
N TYR A 11 15.43 -11.50 -4.30
CA TYR A 11 15.50 -11.91 -5.70
C TYR A 11 14.22 -12.68 -6.04
N ASN A 12 13.49 -12.21 -7.04
CA ASN A 12 12.36 -12.91 -7.62
C ASN A 12 12.76 -13.39 -9.02
N ALA A 13 12.78 -14.71 -9.21
CA ALA A 13 13.12 -15.32 -10.48
C ALA A 13 11.91 -16.07 -11.02
N TRP A 14 11.58 -15.85 -12.27
CA TRP A 14 10.53 -16.60 -12.96
C TRP A 14 11.08 -17.17 -14.26
N ASN A 15 10.57 -18.36 -14.57
CA ASN A 15 10.92 -19.08 -15.78
C ASN A 15 9.62 -19.49 -16.47
N TYR A 16 9.54 -19.20 -17.76
CA TYR A 16 8.49 -19.65 -18.65
C TYR A 16 9.03 -20.74 -19.56
N THR A 17 8.15 -21.62 -19.98
CA THR A 17 8.43 -22.59 -21.03
C THR A 17 7.20 -22.59 -21.92
N LEU A 18 7.40 -22.24 -23.17
CA LEU A 18 6.36 -22.22 -24.18
C LEU A 18 6.55 -23.43 -25.08
N ASP A 19 5.46 -24.03 -25.50
CA ASP A 19 5.46 -25.00 -26.60
C ASP A 19 5.52 -24.27 -27.95
N GLU A 20 5.98 -24.98 -28.99
CA GLU A 20 6.17 -24.42 -30.33
C GLU A 20 4.88 -23.80 -30.91
N GLU A 21 3.71 -24.38 -30.61
CA GLU A 21 2.43 -23.86 -31.10
C GLU A 21 2.10 -22.49 -30.48
N THR A 22 2.40 -22.31 -29.18
CA THR A 22 2.24 -21.03 -28.49
C THR A 22 3.23 -19.97 -28.99
N GLU A 23 4.49 -20.33 -29.27
CA GLU A 23 5.47 -19.40 -29.84
C GLU A 23 5.07 -18.91 -31.24
N GLU A 24 4.59 -19.82 -32.09
CA GLU A 24 4.10 -19.48 -33.43
C GLU A 24 2.93 -18.50 -33.39
N VAL A 25 1.98 -18.67 -32.46
CA VAL A 25 0.84 -17.74 -32.28
C VAL A 25 1.32 -16.37 -31.82
N PHE A 26 2.29 -16.28 -30.90
CA PHE A 26 2.85 -15.00 -30.45
C PHE A 26 3.51 -14.24 -31.60
N ILE A 27 4.32 -14.94 -32.41
CA ILE A 27 4.97 -14.35 -33.59
C ILE A 27 3.94 -13.93 -34.64
N ALA A 28 2.94 -14.78 -34.92
CA ALA A 28 1.89 -14.50 -35.90
C ALA A 28 1.00 -13.30 -35.51
N THR A 29 0.81 -13.08 -34.20
CA THR A 29 0.05 -11.95 -33.66
C THR A 29 0.89 -10.69 -33.45
N GLY A 30 2.21 -10.77 -33.67
CA GLY A 30 3.15 -9.66 -33.47
C GLY A 30 3.42 -9.33 -31.99
N ASN A 31 3.19 -10.27 -31.09
CA ASN A 31 3.52 -10.15 -29.67
C ASN A 31 4.98 -10.54 -29.41
N GLU A 32 5.64 -9.86 -28.46
CA GLU A 32 6.99 -10.24 -28.00
C GLU A 32 6.94 -11.54 -27.20
N LEU A 33 7.93 -12.42 -27.42
CA LEU A 33 8.05 -13.65 -26.66
C LEU A 33 8.44 -13.32 -25.21
N PRO A 34 7.78 -13.92 -24.20
CA PRO A 34 8.14 -13.76 -22.80
C PRO A 34 9.58 -14.20 -22.53
N GLU A 35 10.37 -13.34 -21.90
CA GLU A 35 11.73 -13.68 -21.46
C GLU A 35 11.75 -14.10 -19.98
N ASN A 36 12.65 -15.03 -19.66
CA ASN A 36 12.92 -15.40 -18.28
C ASN A 36 13.61 -14.25 -17.56
N GLY A 37 13.08 -13.87 -16.40
CA GLY A 37 13.49 -12.66 -15.70
C GLY A 37 14.02 -12.93 -14.31
N LEU A 38 14.97 -12.10 -13.90
CA LEU A 38 15.39 -11.94 -12.51
C LEU A 38 15.08 -10.50 -12.09
N GLU A 39 14.13 -10.34 -11.18
CA GLU A 39 13.80 -9.06 -10.56
C GLU A 39 14.47 -8.96 -9.19
N ILE A 40 15.15 -7.84 -8.95
CA ILE A 40 15.86 -7.56 -7.69
C ILE A 40 15.13 -6.43 -6.98
N THR A 41 14.54 -6.73 -5.82
CA THR A 41 13.95 -5.71 -4.94
C THR A 41 14.98 -5.22 -3.94
N LEU A 42 15.31 -3.92 -4.01
CA LEU A 42 16.27 -3.26 -3.12
C LEU A 42 15.67 -2.88 -1.75
N PRO A 43 16.52 -2.66 -0.72
CA PRO A 43 16.06 -2.38 0.64
C PRO A 43 15.06 -1.23 0.75
N ARG A 44 14.08 -1.39 1.65
CA ARG A 44 13.10 -0.37 2.01
C ARG A 44 13.05 -0.17 3.52
N PHE A 45 12.98 1.09 3.95
CA PHE A 45 12.87 1.48 5.36
C PHE A 45 11.56 2.23 5.59
N ILE A 46 10.89 1.98 6.71
CA ILE A 46 9.65 2.68 7.09
C ILE A 46 9.84 3.22 8.50
N PHE A 47 9.77 4.55 8.63
CA PHE A 47 9.78 5.24 9.92
C PHE A 47 8.38 5.75 10.22
N GLY A 48 7.82 5.33 11.35
CA GLY A 48 6.47 5.68 11.76
C GLY A 48 6.43 6.34 13.12
N ALA A 49 5.64 7.39 13.26
CA ALA A 49 5.30 8.01 14.52
C ALA A 49 3.78 8.03 14.68
N SER A 50 3.30 7.71 15.88
CA SER A 50 1.87 7.71 16.18
C SER A 50 1.64 8.27 17.57
N TYR A 51 0.53 8.97 17.75
CA TYR A 51 0.09 9.45 19.05
C TYR A 51 -1.37 9.07 19.26
N LYS A 52 -1.66 8.45 20.41
CA LYS A 52 -3.01 8.07 20.82
C LYS A 52 -3.40 8.86 22.06
N ARG A 53 -4.60 9.43 22.03
CA ARG A 53 -5.22 10.10 23.15
C ARG A 53 -6.53 9.41 23.51
N GLU A 54 -6.62 8.93 24.74
CA GLU A 54 -7.85 8.39 25.31
C GLU A 54 -8.73 9.53 25.84
N LEU A 55 -10.01 9.51 25.50
CA LEU A 55 -11.04 10.49 25.85
C LEU A 55 -12.26 9.73 26.43
N GLY A 56 -12.01 8.97 27.51
CA GLY A 56 -13.03 8.17 28.19
C GLY A 56 -13.52 7.01 27.31
N LYS A 57 -14.73 7.13 26.77
CA LYS A 57 -15.28 6.12 25.84
C LYS A 57 -14.75 6.26 24.42
N PHE A 58 -14.16 7.40 24.08
CA PHE A 58 -13.57 7.64 22.78
C PHE A 58 -12.05 7.54 22.86
N ALA A 59 -11.40 7.20 21.76
CA ALA A 59 -9.97 7.40 21.60
C ALA A 59 -9.68 7.95 20.21
N LEU A 60 -8.71 8.86 20.12
CA LEU A 60 -8.19 9.38 18.87
C LEU A 60 -6.75 8.94 18.70
N LEU A 61 -6.42 8.41 17.54
CA LEU A 61 -5.07 8.05 17.13
C LEU A 61 -4.73 8.81 15.87
N GLY A 62 -3.57 9.46 15.84
CA GLY A 62 -2.98 10.03 14.63
C GLY A 62 -1.65 9.34 14.34
N GLU A 63 -1.36 9.10 13.06
CA GLU A 63 -0.10 8.52 12.60
C GLU A 63 0.45 9.21 11.36
N ILE A 64 1.78 9.18 11.27
CA ILE A 64 2.54 9.57 10.09
C ILE A 64 3.65 8.55 9.88
N ASN A 65 3.85 8.14 8.64
CA ASN A 65 4.86 7.21 8.21
C ASN A 65 5.64 7.81 7.03
N ALA A 66 6.95 7.57 6.99
CA ALA A 66 7.81 7.86 5.87
C ALA A 66 8.42 6.55 5.38
N ALA A 67 8.09 6.14 4.16
CA ALA A 67 8.65 4.96 3.51
C ALA A 67 9.77 5.38 2.56
N LEU A 68 10.99 4.97 2.86
CA LEU A 68 12.20 5.25 2.08
C LEU A 68 12.54 4.02 1.24
N THR A 69 12.69 4.18 -0.06
CA THR A 69 13.20 3.16 -0.97
C THR A 69 14.58 3.53 -1.48
N THR A 70 15.40 2.53 -1.78
CA THR A 70 16.83 2.70 -2.17
C THR A 70 17.11 2.34 -3.63
N ASP A 71 16.04 2.23 -4.43
CA ASP A 71 16.03 1.86 -5.85
C ASP A 71 16.16 3.06 -6.80
N GLY A 72 16.49 4.24 -6.28
CA GLY A 72 16.64 5.46 -7.07
C GLY A 72 15.35 6.26 -7.22
N GLN A 73 15.22 6.92 -8.37
CA GLN A 73 14.13 7.86 -8.63
C GLN A 73 12.79 7.13 -8.83
N ARG A 74 11.79 7.51 -8.02
CA ARG A 74 10.39 7.07 -8.17
C ARG A 74 9.46 8.26 -8.37
N ASN A 75 8.25 8.01 -8.85
CA ASN A 75 7.19 9.01 -8.96
C ASN A 75 6.53 9.28 -7.60
N VAL A 76 7.31 9.58 -6.56
CA VAL A 76 6.81 9.87 -5.20
C VAL A 76 7.09 11.33 -4.83
N LEU A 77 6.54 11.79 -3.69
CA LEU A 77 6.65 13.19 -3.27
C LEU A 77 8.11 13.70 -3.19
N ILE A 78 9.01 12.92 -2.61
CA ILE A 78 10.45 13.25 -2.56
C ILE A 78 11.19 12.19 -3.37
N SER A 79 11.60 12.55 -4.58
CA SER A 79 12.30 11.66 -5.50
C SER A 79 13.77 12.08 -5.62
N ALA A 80 14.69 11.16 -5.32
CA ALA A 80 16.11 11.35 -5.53
C ALA A 80 16.79 10.00 -5.85
N ASP A 81 18.00 10.09 -6.40
CA ASP A 81 18.89 8.96 -6.59
C ASP A 81 19.99 9.02 -5.52
N PRO A 82 20.14 8.02 -4.64
CA PRO A 82 19.51 6.68 -4.67
C PRO A 82 18.23 6.54 -3.83
N LEU A 83 17.77 7.59 -3.16
CA LEU A 83 16.74 7.48 -2.12
C LEU A 83 15.47 8.27 -2.44
N SER A 84 14.33 7.58 -2.46
CA SER A 84 13.00 8.17 -2.62
C SER A 84 12.16 8.01 -1.34
N ILE A 85 11.30 8.98 -1.03
CA ILE A 85 10.48 9.00 0.20
C ILE A 85 8.99 9.19 -0.14
N ASP A 86 8.17 8.27 0.35
CA ASP A 86 6.71 8.27 0.26
C ASP A 86 6.08 8.44 1.65
N PRO A 87 5.53 9.64 1.97
CA PRO A 87 4.85 9.87 3.23
C PRO A 87 3.40 9.40 3.20
N VAL A 88 2.97 8.78 4.29
CA VAL A 88 1.59 8.31 4.51
C VAL A 88 1.10 8.82 5.85
N MET A 89 -0.14 9.29 5.91
CA MET A 89 -0.72 9.86 7.12
C MET A 89 -2.11 9.28 7.37
N GLY A 90 -2.45 9.10 8.64
CA GLY A 90 -3.71 8.50 9.03
C GLY A 90 -4.24 9.03 10.36
N ILE A 91 -5.55 8.97 10.51
CA ILE A 91 -6.25 9.19 11.77
C ILE A 91 -7.26 8.06 12.00
N GLU A 92 -7.43 7.69 13.27
CA GLU A 92 -8.45 6.75 13.72
C GLU A 92 -9.20 7.36 14.91
N ALA A 93 -10.52 7.42 14.80
CA ALA A 93 -11.41 7.66 15.92
C ALA A 93 -12.06 6.33 16.32
N SER A 94 -12.01 5.99 17.61
CA SER A 94 -12.61 4.77 18.12
C SER A 94 -13.58 5.05 19.26
N TYR A 95 -14.62 4.22 19.37
CA TYR A 95 -15.60 4.26 20.44
C TYR A 95 -15.68 2.90 21.12
N LEU A 96 -15.48 2.88 22.44
CA LEU A 96 -15.45 1.70 23.31
C LEU A 96 -14.46 0.60 22.85
N SER A 97 -13.47 0.94 22.02
CA SER A 97 -12.63 -0.04 21.31
C SER A 97 -13.45 -1.11 20.54
N MET A 98 -14.68 -0.76 20.15
CA MET A 98 -15.61 -1.62 19.42
C MET A 98 -15.87 -1.07 18.01
N ILE A 99 -16.07 0.24 17.89
CA ILE A 99 -16.32 0.91 16.62
C ILE A 99 -15.09 1.74 16.28
N PHE A 100 -14.62 1.64 15.05
CA PHE A 100 -13.45 2.34 14.54
C PHE A 100 -13.83 3.06 13.25
N LEU A 101 -13.48 4.33 13.16
CA LEU A 101 -13.58 5.13 11.94
C LEU A 101 -12.17 5.61 11.59
N ARG A 102 -11.74 5.35 10.36
CA ARG A 102 -10.40 5.63 9.87
C ARG A 102 -10.46 6.51 8.65
N ALA A 103 -9.51 7.43 8.57
CA ALA A 103 -9.25 8.22 7.39
C ALA A 103 -7.74 8.33 7.20
N GLY A 104 -7.29 8.35 5.96
CA GLY A 104 -5.88 8.52 5.68
C GLY A 104 -5.62 8.97 4.26
N ILE A 105 -4.42 9.47 4.04
CA ILE A 105 -3.91 9.84 2.74
C ILE A 105 -2.56 9.15 2.55
N GLY A 106 -2.28 8.75 1.33
CA GLY A 106 -1.00 8.20 0.95
C GLY A 106 -0.87 8.17 -0.56
N ASN A 107 0.13 7.44 -1.05
CA ASN A 107 0.36 7.24 -2.47
C ASN A 107 0.44 8.60 -3.22
N ILE A 108 1.24 9.51 -2.67
CA ILE A 108 1.40 10.85 -3.24
C ILE A 108 2.38 10.75 -4.39
N GLN A 109 1.87 10.82 -5.61
CA GLN A 109 2.65 10.62 -6.82
C GLN A 109 2.69 11.87 -7.71
N LYS A 110 3.77 11.99 -8.47
CA LYS A 110 3.85 12.96 -9.56
C LYS A 110 3.54 12.25 -10.87
N ILE A 111 2.43 12.62 -11.49
CA ILE A 111 1.94 12.03 -12.74
C ILE A 111 2.10 13.03 -13.90
N LYS A 112 2.33 12.51 -15.10
CA LYS A 112 2.36 13.32 -16.33
C LYS A 112 1.03 13.14 -17.05
N THR A 113 0.30 14.23 -17.22
CA THR A 113 -0.97 14.20 -17.96
C THR A 113 -0.72 14.01 -19.45
N PHE A 114 -1.77 13.62 -20.20
CA PHE A 114 -1.74 13.51 -21.67
C PHE A 114 -1.31 14.80 -22.39
N GLN A 115 -1.41 15.95 -21.71
CA GLN A 115 -1.01 17.27 -22.22
C GLN A 115 0.44 17.64 -21.89
N GLY A 116 1.19 16.75 -21.21
CA GLY A 116 2.59 16.95 -20.84
C GLY A 116 2.80 17.75 -19.56
N THR A 117 1.74 18.13 -18.85
CA THR A 117 1.82 18.84 -17.56
C THR A 117 2.04 17.86 -16.42
N GLU A 118 2.91 18.20 -15.46
CA GLU A 118 3.11 17.43 -14.23
C GLU A 118 2.07 17.83 -13.17
N GLU A 119 1.32 16.84 -12.66
CA GLU A 119 0.33 17.03 -11.60
C GLU A 119 0.62 16.11 -10.42
N TYR A 120 0.19 16.52 -9.23
CA TYR A 120 0.27 15.69 -8.03
C TYR A 120 -1.03 14.90 -7.88
N SER A 121 -0.86 13.60 -7.77
CA SER A 121 -1.91 12.62 -7.50
C SER A 121 -1.85 12.22 -6.04
N VAL A 122 -3.00 12.16 -5.37
CA VAL A 122 -3.10 11.74 -3.96
C VAL A 122 -4.23 10.74 -3.79
N GLN A 123 -4.03 9.76 -2.92
CA GLN A 123 -5.02 8.72 -2.68
C GLN A 123 -5.64 8.86 -1.28
N PRO A 124 -6.84 9.47 -1.18
CA PRO A 124 -7.60 9.50 0.07
C PRO A 124 -8.29 8.17 0.33
N ASN A 125 -8.25 7.70 1.56
CA ASN A 125 -8.81 6.42 1.98
C ASN A 125 -9.70 6.61 3.22
N LEU A 126 -10.80 5.86 3.28
CA LEU A 126 -11.67 5.77 4.47
C LEU A 126 -11.87 4.31 4.86
N GLY A 127 -12.09 4.07 6.14
CA GLY A 127 -12.44 2.75 6.62
C GLY A 127 -13.30 2.78 7.87
N VAL A 128 -14.05 1.72 8.07
CA VAL A 128 -14.84 1.47 9.27
C VAL A 128 -14.55 0.07 9.78
N GLY A 129 -14.44 -0.07 11.10
CA GLY A 129 -14.19 -1.33 11.78
C GLY A 129 -15.20 -1.56 12.89
N LEU A 130 -15.63 -2.80 13.03
CA LEU A 130 -16.49 -3.28 14.10
C LEU A 130 -15.83 -4.48 14.78
N ARG A 131 -15.71 -4.40 16.11
CA ARG A 131 -15.20 -5.45 16.97
C ARG A 131 -16.27 -5.87 17.95
N LEU A 132 -16.73 -7.11 17.82
CA LEU A 132 -17.75 -7.74 18.65
C LEU A 132 -17.15 -8.98 19.30
N GLY A 133 -16.52 -8.80 20.46
CA GLY A 133 -15.84 -9.88 21.18
C GLY A 133 -14.70 -10.51 20.35
N ASN A 134 -14.92 -11.73 19.88
CA ASN A 134 -13.96 -12.48 19.06
C ASN A 134 -14.12 -12.26 17.55
N PHE A 135 -15.15 -11.52 17.13
CA PHE A 135 -15.42 -11.22 15.73
C PHE A 135 -14.98 -9.79 15.39
N PHE A 136 -14.29 -9.65 14.27
CA PHE A 136 -13.79 -8.39 13.75
C PHE A 136 -14.18 -8.29 12.28
N LEU A 137 -14.81 -7.18 11.92
CA LEU A 137 -15.18 -6.85 10.55
C LEU A 137 -14.61 -5.47 10.25
N ASP A 138 -13.80 -5.37 9.22
CA ASP A 138 -13.29 -4.10 8.71
C ASP A 138 -13.70 -3.96 7.24
N TYR A 139 -14.11 -2.75 6.88
CA TYR A 139 -14.36 -2.35 5.51
C TYR A 139 -13.53 -1.09 5.22
N ALA A 140 -12.87 -1.06 4.08
CA ALA A 140 -12.11 0.09 3.61
C ALA A 140 -12.41 0.37 2.14
N ILE A 141 -12.43 1.65 1.81
CA ILE A 141 -12.50 2.15 0.44
C ILE A 141 -11.29 3.04 0.19
N THR A 142 -10.62 2.79 -0.93
CA THR A 142 -9.46 3.56 -1.37
C THR A 142 -9.81 4.49 -2.52
N ASP A 143 -9.02 5.55 -2.68
CA ASP A 143 -9.18 6.60 -3.71
C ASP A 143 -10.60 7.17 -3.82
N ILE A 144 -11.12 7.67 -2.69
CA ILE A 144 -12.44 8.29 -2.68
C ILE A 144 -12.42 9.56 -3.53
N GLY A 145 -13.30 9.59 -4.52
CA GLY A 145 -13.41 10.71 -5.46
C GLY A 145 -12.60 10.52 -6.74
N ASN A 146 -11.91 9.37 -6.89
CA ASN A 146 -11.09 9.06 -8.07
C ASN A 146 -10.13 10.22 -8.39
N THR A 147 -9.49 10.74 -7.34
CA THR A 147 -8.57 11.87 -7.41
C THR A 147 -7.16 11.42 -7.77
N SER A 148 -6.94 10.10 -7.88
CA SER A 148 -5.71 9.50 -8.33
C SER A 148 -5.86 8.74 -9.65
N GLU A 149 -4.73 8.41 -10.28
CA GLU A 149 -4.73 7.45 -11.40
C GLU A 149 -4.96 6.01 -10.94
N ALA A 150 -4.83 5.72 -9.63
CA ALA A 150 -5.10 4.41 -9.10
C ALA A 150 -6.61 4.15 -9.04
N LEU A 151 -7.04 2.92 -9.35
CA LEU A 151 -8.45 2.56 -9.26
C LEU A 151 -8.90 2.50 -7.79
N TYR A 152 -10.11 3.03 -7.52
CA TYR A 152 -10.74 2.83 -6.21
C TYR A 152 -10.96 1.34 -5.95
N SER A 153 -10.73 0.92 -4.70
CA SER A 153 -10.85 -0.49 -4.30
C SER A 153 -11.70 -0.59 -3.03
N ASN A 154 -12.54 -1.62 -2.99
CA ASN A 154 -13.34 -1.98 -1.82
C ASN A 154 -12.72 -3.20 -1.17
N VAL A 155 -12.28 -3.07 0.08
CA VAL A 155 -11.60 -4.12 0.83
C VAL A 155 -12.45 -4.51 2.04
N PHE A 156 -12.86 -5.78 2.09
CA PHE A 156 -13.56 -6.36 3.23
C PHE A 156 -12.63 -7.34 3.94
N SER A 157 -12.51 -7.20 5.26
CA SER A 157 -11.67 -8.06 6.10
C SER A 157 -12.50 -8.61 7.25
N LEU A 158 -12.49 -9.94 7.36
CA LEU A 158 -13.16 -10.68 8.41
C LEU A 158 -12.11 -11.43 9.21
N ARG A 159 -12.10 -11.23 10.53
CA ARG A 159 -11.18 -11.94 11.42
C ARG A 159 -11.97 -12.52 12.59
N PHE A 160 -11.71 -13.79 12.87
CA PHE A 160 -12.29 -14.51 13.99
C PHE A 160 -11.19 -15.03 14.91
N ARG A 161 -11.30 -14.76 16.22
CA ARG A 161 -10.35 -15.24 17.22
C ARG A 161 -10.89 -16.50 17.88
N ILE A 162 -10.29 -17.65 17.56
CA ILE A 162 -10.73 -18.97 18.04
C ILE A 162 -10.24 -19.25 19.47
N PHE A 163 -8.97 -18.91 19.78
CA PHE A 163 -8.38 -19.14 21.10
C PHE A 163 -8.24 -17.83 21.88
N LYS A 164 -8.66 -17.85 23.14
CA LYS A 164 -8.41 -16.76 24.09
C LYS A 164 -6.96 -16.91 24.57
N GLN A 165 -6.12 -15.91 24.33
CA GLN A 165 -4.77 -15.88 24.90
C GLN A 165 -4.91 -15.97 26.43
N ALA A 166 -4.31 -17.02 27.03
CA ALA A 166 -4.16 -17.07 28.48
C ALA A 166 -3.26 -15.89 28.88
N GLN A 167 -3.79 -15.04 29.76
CA GLN A 167 -3.03 -13.93 30.37
C GLN A 167 -2.07 -14.48 31.42
#